data_AF-A0A967M293-F1
#
_entry.id   AF-A0A967M293-F1
#
_cell.length_a   1.000
_cell.length_b   1.000
_cell.length_c   1.000
_cell.angle_alpha   90.00
_cell.angle_beta   90.00
_cell.angle_gamma   90.00
#
_symmetry.space_group_name_H-M   'P 1'
#
loop_
_entity.id
_entity.type
_entity.pdbx_description
1 polymer ?
#
loop_
_entity_poly.entity_id
_entity_poly.type
_entity_poly.pdbx_seq_one_letter_code
_entity_poly.pdbx_strand_id
1 'polypeptide(L)' 'MRESRYGSFLRRLTLPEGAKTEDIHASFENGILEITVPYTKKAISGRKVMIEGPESGKKEKKKIH' A
#
# COMPACT_ATOMS: atom_id res chain seq x y z
N MET A 1 -35.88 -9.68 -3.71
CA MET A 1 -34.45 -9.39 -3.94
C MET A 1 -33.77 -9.50 -2.58
N ARG A 2 -32.81 -10.41 -2.38
CA ARG A 2 -32.14 -10.58 -1.08
C ARG A 2 -30.87 -9.75 -1.10
N GLU A 3 -30.94 -8.59 -0.45
CA GLU A 3 -29.93 -7.53 -0.51
C GLU A 3 -28.80 -7.68 0.54
N SER A 4 -28.67 -8.87 1.12
CA SER A 4 -27.57 -9.24 2.01
C SER A 4 -26.86 -10.47 1.48
N ARG A 5 -25.51 -10.39 1.36
CA ARG A 5 -24.70 -11.58 1.10
C ARG A 5 -24.80 -12.52 2.30
N TYR A 6 -25.28 -13.73 2.07
CA TYR A 6 -25.37 -14.80 3.06
C TYR A 6 -24.51 -15.98 2.61
N GLY A 7 -23.82 -16.60 3.55
CA GLY A 7 -22.90 -17.71 3.32
C GLY A 7 -21.56 -17.49 4.01
N SER A 8 -20.61 -18.39 3.75
CA SER A 8 -19.25 -18.30 4.29
C SER A 8 -18.43 -17.26 3.53
N PHE A 9 -17.51 -16.59 4.24
CA PHE A 9 -16.61 -15.61 3.67
C PHE A 9 -15.17 -15.94 4.05
N LEU A 10 -14.27 -15.87 3.08
CA LEU A 10 -12.84 -16.09 3.28
C LEU A 10 -12.05 -15.03 2.50
N ARG A 11 -11.16 -14.32 3.20
CA ARG A 11 -10.14 -13.48 2.58
C ARG A 11 -8.76 -13.97 3.02
N ARG A 12 -7.83 -13.97 2.09
CA ARG A 12 -6.41 -14.21 2.33
C ARG A 12 -5.65 -12.97 1.90
N LEU A 13 -4.76 -12.51 2.77
CA LEU A 13 -3.94 -11.33 2.57
C LEU A 13 -2.50 -11.74 2.82
N THR A 14 -1.59 -11.34 1.93
CA THR A 14 -0.16 -11.54 2.16
C THR A 14 0.35 -10.39 3.01
N LEU A 15 0.95 -10.71 4.16
CA LEU A 15 1.55 -9.70 5.01
C LEU A 15 2.89 -9.22 4.44
N PRO A 16 3.23 -7.93 4.59
CA PRO A 16 4.53 -7.44 4.20
C PRO A 16 5.62 -8.05 5.09
N GLU A 17 6.86 -8.01 4.59
CA GLU A 17 8.03 -8.39 5.38
C GLU A 17 8.12 -7.52 6.65
N GLY A 18 8.46 -8.13 7.79
CA GLY A 18 8.59 -7.42 9.06
C GLY A 18 7.28 -7.11 9.78
N ALA A 19 6.15 -7.67 9.32
CA ALA A 19 4.95 -7.82 10.13
C ALA A 19 5.23 -8.71 11.35
N LYS A 20 4.75 -8.31 12.53
CA LYS A 20 4.84 -9.09 13.77
C LYS A 20 3.57 -9.90 13.96
N THR A 21 3.60 -11.13 13.46
CA THR A 21 2.41 -12.01 13.45
C THR A 21 1.92 -12.41 14.83
N GLU A 22 2.84 -12.48 15.79
CA GLU A 22 2.60 -12.77 17.20
C GLU A 22 1.81 -11.67 17.92
N ASP A 23 1.86 -10.44 17.41
CA ASP A 23 1.23 -9.26 18.01
C ASP A 23 -0.02 -8.80 17.23
N ILE A 24 -0.61 -9.67 16.40
CA ILE A 24 -1.84 -9.34 15.65
C ILE A 24 -3.01 -9.16 16.63
N HIS A 25 -3.76 -8.08 16.45
CA HIS A 25 -4.98 -7.81 17.20
C HIS A 25 -6.17 -7.68 16.25
N ALA A 26 -7.35 -8.12 16.70
CA ALA A 26 -8.59 -8.00 15.94
C ALA A 26 -9.75 -7.61 16.85
N SER A 27 -10.62 -6.72 16.37
CA SER A 27 -11.85 -6.31 17.04
C SER A 27 -13.03 -6.34 16.06
N PHE A 28 -14.21 -6.67 16.57
CA PHE A 28 -15.44 -6.68 15.79
C PHE A 28 -16.49 -5.82 16.48
N GLU A 29 -16.83 -4.69 15.86
CA GLU A 29 -17.76 -3.73 16.42
C GLU A 29 -18.63 -3.15 15.30
N ASN A 30 -19.94 -3.00 15.57
CA ASN A 30 -20.91 -2.39 14.63
C ASN A 30 -20.89 -2.99 13.22
N GLY A 31 -20.61 -4.30 13.11
CA GLY A 31 -20.56 -5.01 11.82
C GLY A 31 -19.23 -4.88 11.06
N ILE A 32 -18.21 -4.25 11.65
CA ILE A 32 -16.89 -4.04 11.04
C ILE A 32 -15.86 -4.91 11.76
N LEU A 33 -15.11 -5.70 10.98
CA LEU A 33 -13.95 -6.43 11.46
C LEU A 33 -12.69 -5.58 11.20
N GLU A 34 -12.10 -5.06 12.28
CA GLU A 34 -10.82 -4.36 12.24
C GLU A 34 -9.69 -5.33 12.62
N ILE A 35 -8.63 -5.36 11.82
CA ILE A 35 -7.46 -6.22 12.03
C ILE A 35 -6.23 -5.32 12.01
N THR A 36 -5.54 -5.25 13.15
CA THR A 36 -4.32 -4.47 13.33
C THR A 36 -3.12 -5.39 13.33
N VAL A 37 -2.20 -5.16 12.39
CA VAL A 37 -0.95 -5.92 12.23
C VAL A 37 0.23 -4.97 12.47
N PRO A 38 0.88 -5.04 13.65
CA PRO A 38 2.09 -4.26 13.91
C PRO A 38 3.21 -4.68 12.96
N TYR A 39 4.04 -3.72 12.54
CA TYR A 39 5.21 -3.99 11.72
C TYR A 39 6.45 -3.27 12.28
N THR A 40 7.63 -3.80 12.00
CA THR A 40 8.90 -3.19 12.41
C THR A 40 9.28 -2.03 11.50
N LYS A 41 9.93 -0.98 12.03
CA LYS A 41 10.35 0.19 11.23
C LYS A 41 11.29 -0.16 10.06
N LYS A 42 12.04 -1.26 10.12
CA LYS A 42 12.88 -1.73 9.01
C LYS A 42 12.06 -2.16 7.78
N ALA A 43 10.79 -2.52 7.96
CA ALA A 43 9.88 -2.91 6.89
C ALA A 43 9.49 -1.74 5.96
N ILE A 44 9.58 -0.49 6.43
CA ILE A 44 9.16 0.70 5.66
C ILE A 44 10.35 1.47 5.07
N SER A 45 11.39 0.78 4.58
CA SER A 45 12.22 1.41 3.55
C SER A 45 11.52 1.27 2.20
N GLY A 46 10.30 1.82 2.11
CA GLY A 46 9.61 1.95 0.84
C GLY A 46 10.48 2.80 -0.08
N ARG A 47 10.96 2.23 -1.19
CA ARG A 47 11.71 2.99 -2.18
C ARG A 47 10.74 3.98 -2.85
N LYS A 48 10.97 5.27 -2.65
CA LYS A 48 10.32 6.32 -3.43
C LYS A 48 10.93 6.29 -4.83
N VAL A 49 10.25 5.65 -5.78
CA VAL A 49 10.68 5.66 -7.18
C VAL A 49 10.30 7.00 -7.78
N MET A 50 11.29 7.79 -8.20
CA MET A 50 11.05 8.99 -8.99
C MET A 50 10.73 8.58 -10.42
N ILE A 51 9.61 9.06 -10.96
CA ILE A 51 9.20 8.81 -12.34
C ILE A 51 9.85 9.89 -13.20
N GLU A 52 10.84 9.52 -14.01
CA GLU A 52 11.42 10.42 -15.01
C GLU A 52 10.57 10.39 -16.28
N GLY A 53 10.05 11.56 -16.68
CA GLY A 53 9.43 11.74 -17.99
C GLY A 53 10.48 11.87 -19.10
N PRO A 54 10.13 11.63 -20.37
CA PRO A 54 11.06 11.80 -21.47
C PRO A 54 11.56 13.25 -21.52
N GLU A 55 12.88 13.46 -21.44
CA GLU A 55 13.51 14.77 -21.66
C GLU A 55 13.18 15.26 -23.08
N SER A 56 12.17 16.11 -23.21
CA SER A 56 12.00 16.95 -24.40
C SER A 56 12.63 18.32 -24.15
N GLY A 57 13.84 18.53 -24.67
CA GLY A 57 14.34 19.88 -24.95
C GLY A 57 15.80 20.18 -24.59
N LYS A 58 16.76 19.56 -25.28
CA LYS A 58 18.14 20.09 -25.37
C LYS A 58 18.28 20.93 -26.64
N LYS A 59 18.89 22.13 -26.47
CA LYS A 59 19.55 23.04 -27.46
C LYS A 59 18.59 24.01 -28.17
N GLU A 60 18.75 25.34 -28.05
CA GLU A 60 19.81 26.11 -28.71
C GLU A 60 20.03 27.48 -28.03
N LYS A 61 21.26 27.79 -27.62
CA LYS A 61 21.71 29.18 -27.35
C LYS A 61 22.67 29.57 -28.47
N LYS A 62 22.18 30.21 -29.53
CA LYS A 62 23.04 30.96 -30.47
C LYS A 62 23.13 32.41 -29.99
N LYS A 63 24.31 32.78 -29.48
CA LYS A 63 24.75 34.18 -29.42
C LYS A 63 24.91 34.68 -30.86
N ILE A 64 24.31 35.82 -31.18
CA ILE A 64 24.64 36.61 -32.37
C ILE A 64 25.34 37.88 -31.88
N HIS A 65 26.44 38.18 -32.55
CA HIS A 65 27.32 39.34 -32.35
C HIS A 65 26.63 40.61 -32.85
#